data_AF-A0A0C3DYU3-F1
#
_entry.id   AF-A0A0C3DYU3-F1
#
_cell.length_a   1.000
_cell.length_b   1.000
_cell.length_c   1.000
_cell.angle_alpha   90.00
_cell.angle_beta   90.00
_cell.angle_gamma   90.00
#
_symmetry.space_group_name_H-M   'P 1'
#
loop_
_entity.id
_entity.type
_entity.pdbx_description
1 polymer ?
#
loop_
_entity_poly.entity_id
_entity_poly.type
_entity_poly.pdbx_seq_one_letter_code
_entity_poly.pdbx_strand_id
1 'polypeptide(L)'
;PINLFLSSADELFGPITTIRHNGKVVKHIPWSAFAFKVSDWEHLNDTCSIIADVNNLQQSFSSDTHATLWRVIPALEELQTAWEAKKSAEQYKLYHDALHHGLQKISKYYSRFDEKPVYILALGTSSVSE
;
A
#
# COMPACT_ATOMS: atom_id res chain seq x y z
N PRO A 1 -0.62 6.11 -28.42
CA PRO A 1 0.69 5.43 -28.19
C PRO A 1 0.56 4.02 -27.61
N ILE A 2 -0.08 3.84 -26.45
CA ILE A 2 -0.18 2.51 -25.79
C ILE A 2 -1.04 1.51 -26.58
N ASN A 3 -2.19 1.92 -27.11
CA ASN A 3 -3.06 1.05 -27.91
C ASN A 3 -2.38 0.59 -29.20
N LEU A 4 -1.60 1.49 -29.82
CA LEU A 4 -0.81 1.18 -31.02
C LEU A 4 0.32 0.18 -30.71
N PHE A 5 0.96 0.32 -29.54
CA PHE A 5 1.94 -0.65 -29.06
C PHE A 5 1.29 -2.02 -28.83
N LEU A 6 0.19 -2.08 -28.06
CA LEU A 6 -0.50 -3.34 -27.78
C LEU A 6 -1.01 -4.05 -29.05
N SER A 7 -1.44 -3.31 -30.07
CA SER A 7 -1.90 -3.89 -31.33
C SER A 7 -0.78 -4.40 -32.24
N SER A 8 0.47 -3.96 -32.04
CA SER A 8 1.62 -4.32 -32.88
C SER A 8 2.68 -5.15 -32.16
N ALA A 9 2.66 -5.21 -30.83
CA ALA A 9 3.71 -5.83 -30.02
C ALA A 9 3.86 -7.33 -30.28
N ASP A 10 2.77 -8.06 -30.47
CA ASP A 10 2.84 -9.49 -30.78
C ASP A 10 3.45 -9.77 -32.16
N GLU A 11 3.24 -8.88 -33.13
CA GLU A 11 3.83 -8.97 -34.46
C GLU A 11 5.31 -8.58 -34.46
N LEU A 12 5.68 -7.53 -33.70
CA LEU A 12 7.03 -6.99 -33.63
C LEU A 12 7.97 -7.83 -32.75
N PHE A 13 7.47 -8.37 -31.64
CA PHE A 13 8.30 -9.02 -30.61
C PHE A 13 7.96 -10.49 -30.39
N GLY A 14 6.89 -11.00 -31.03
CA GLY A 14 6.35 -12.31 -30.69
C GLY A 14 5.65 -12.33 -29.32
N PRO A 15 5.22 -13.52 -28.85
CA PRO A 15 4.51 -13.63 -27.58
C PRO A 15 5.42 -13.31 -26.39
N ILE A 16 4.93 -12.50 -25.46
CA ILE A 16 5.69 -12.10 -24.25
C ILE A 16 6.10 -13.30 -23.39
N THR A 17 5.28 -14.35 -23.34
CA THR A 17 5.68 -15.61 -22.69
C THR A 17 5.05 -16.81 -23.37
N THR A 18 5.70 -17.96 -23.21
CA THR A 18 5.24 -19.24 -23.73
C THR A 18 5.19 -20.24 -22.58
N ILE A 19 3.99 -20.66 -22.21
CA ILE A 19 3.79 -21.71 -21.21
C ILE A 19 4.06 -23.06 -21.86
N ARG A 20 4.95 -23.83 -21.24
CA ARG A 20 5.28 -25.20 -21.65
C ARG A 20 4.96 -26.18 -20.52
N HIS A 21 4.46 -27.35 -20.89
CA HIS A 21 4.24 -28.46 -19.97
C HIS A 21 4.88 -29.72 -20.58
N ASN A 22 5.76 -30.37 -19.81
CA ASN A 22 6.57 -31.52 -20.27
C ASN A 22 7.31 -31.25 -21.60
N GLY A 23 7.91 -30.07 -21.73
CA GLY A 23 8.66 -29.65 -22.93
C GLY A 23 7.81 -29.27 -24.15
N LYS A 24 6.49 -29.51 -24.11
CA LYS A 24 5.56 -29.11 -25.18
C LYS A 24 4.97 -27.75 -24.90
N VAL A 25 4.87 -26.91 -25.94
CA VAL A 25 4.19 -25.62 -25.86
C VAL A 25 2.70 -25.86 -25.65
N VAL A 26 2.17 -25.28 -24.57
CA VAL A 26 0.76 -25.34 -24.19
C VAL A 26 0.03 -24.06 -24.59
N LYS A 27 0.66 -22.91 -24.37
CA LYS A 27 0.04 -21.61 -24.66
C LYS A 27 1.08 -20.54 -24.94
N HIS A 28 0.86 -19.79 -26.02
CA HIS A 28 1.51 -18.50 -26.22
C HIS A 28 0.64 -17.42 -25.56
N ILE A 29 1.25 -16.59 -24.72
CA ILE A 29 0.58 -15.46 -24.11
C ILE A 29 0.99 -14.21 -24.88
N PRO A 30 0.03 -13.46 -25.45
CA PRO A 30 0.31 -12.22 -26.14
C PRO A 30 0.62 -11.08 -25.16
N TRP A 31 1.25 -10.02 -25.64
CA TRP A 31 1.47 -8.78 -24.89
C TRP A 31 0.16 -8.15 -24.42
N SER A 32 -0.87 -8.21 -25.28
CA SER A 32 -2.22 -7.71 -24.97
C SER A 32 -2.88 -8.39 -23.77
N ALA A 33 -2.46 -9.61 -23.39
CA ALA A 33 -3.00 -10.30 -22.21
C ALA A 33 -2.66 -9.61 -20.88
N PHE A 34 -1.65 -8.73 -20.87
CA PHE A 34 -1.24 -7.94 -19.71
C PHE A 34 -1.75 -6.50 -19.75
N ALA A 35 -2.54 -6.14 -20.77
CA ALA A 35 -3.15 -4.83 -20.83
C ALA A 35 -4.24 -4.71 -19.76
N PHE A 36 -4.04 -3.79 -18.82
CA PHE A 36 -5.06 -3.46 -17.84
C PHE A 36 -6.27 -2.81 -18.48
N LYS A 37 -7.45 -3.28 -18.06
CA LYS A 37 -8.72 -2.59 -18.32
C LYS A 37 -8.81 -1.35 -17.44
N VAL A 38 -9.75 -0.47 -17.76
CA VAL A 38 -10.03 0.72 -16.94
C VAL A 38 -10.29 0.34 -15.47
N SER A 39 -11.07 -0.71 -15.22
CA SER A 39 -11.33 -1.23 -13.87
C SER A 39 -10.07 -1.72 -13.15
N ASP A 40 -9.11 -2.29 -13.89
CA ASP A 40 -7.86 -2.76 -13.28
C ASP A 40 -6.99 -1.58 -12.84
N TRP A 41 -7.00 -0.48 -13.61
CA TRP A 41 -6.35 0.77 -13.22
C TRP A 41 -7.00 1.43 -12.02
N GLU A 42 -8.34 1.39 -11.92
CA GLU A 42 -9.07 1.85 -10.73
C GLU A 42 -8.62 1.08 -9.49
N HIS A 43 -8.58 -0.26 -9.57
CA HIS A 43 -8.10 -1.09 -8.47
C HIS A 43 -6.63 -0.81 -8.09
N LEU A 44 -5.77 -0.57 -9.09
CA LEU A 44 -4.39 -0.19 -8.81
C LEU A 44 -4.28 1.16 -8.12
N ASN A 45 -5.08 2.14 -8.54
CA ASN A 45 -5.11 3.45 -7.89
C ASN A 45 -5.60 3.36 -6.44
N ASP A 46 -6.62 2.54 -6.18
CA ASP A 46 -7.09 2.27 -4.83
C ASP A 46 -6.01 1.64 -3.95
N THR A 47 -5.32 0.63 -4.51
CA THR A 47 -4.22 -0.06 -3.83
C THR A 47 -3.06 0.90 -3.54
N CYS A 48 -2.66 1.70 -4.53
CA CYS A 48 -1.64 2.74 -4.37
C CYS A 48 -2.04 3.76 -3.31
N SER A 49 -3.31 4.16 -3.27
CA SER A 49 -3.83 5.07 -2.25
C SER A 49 -3.70 4.46 -0.84
N ILE A 50 -4.06 3.19 -0.66
CA ILE A 50 -3.93 2.50 0.66
C ILE A 50 -2.45 2.40 1.08
N ILE A 51 -1.56 2.03 0.15
CA ILE A 51 -0.12 1.89 0.42
C ILE A 51 0.51 3.26 0.70
N ALA A 52 0.06 4.32 0.05
CA ALA A 52 0.56 5.68 0.25
C ALA A 52 0.39 6.15 1.71
N ASP A 53 -0.72 5.81 2.37
CA ASP A 53 -0.94 6.17 3.78
C ASP A 53 0.16 5.59 4.68
N VAL A 54 0.53 4.32 4.45
CA VAL A 54 1.59 3.63 5.21
C VAL A 54 2.97 4.16 4.86
N ASN A 55 3.20 4.47 3.58
CA ASN A 55 4.46 5.08 3.16
C ASN A 55 4.66 6.45 3.82
N ASN A 56 3.63 7.28 3.88
CA ASN A 56 3.68 8.58 4.56
C ASN A 56 4.01 8.43 6.05
N LEU A 57 3.37 7.45 6.72
CA LEU A 57 3.69 7.08 8.09
C LEU A 57 5.17 6.70 8.23
N GLN A 58 5.68 5.80 7.39
CA GLN A 58 7.08 5.36 7.44
C GLN A 58 8.04 6.54 7.24
N GLN A 59 7.76 7.41 6.27
CA GLN A 59 8.59 8.58 5.98
C GLN A 59 8.63 9.55 7.16
N SER A 60 7.55 9.68 7.93
CA SER A 60 7.51 10.53 9.13
C SER A 60 8.55 10.13 10.20
N PHE A 61 8.98 8.86 10.20
CA PHE A 61 9.98 8.31 11.12
C PHE A 61 11.39 8.21 10.53
N SER A 62 11.57 8.53 9.26
CA SER A 62 12.83 8.31 8.52
C SER A 62 13.84 9.47 8.69
N SER A 63 13.68 10.33 9.70
CA SER A 63 14.62 11.41 9.97
C SER A 63 15.81 10.91 10.77
N ASP A 64 17.01 11.11 10.22
CA ASP A 64 18.27 10.83 10.92
C ASP A 64 18.73 12.00 11.82
N THR A 65 18.08 13.15 11.72
CA THR A 65 18.50 14.42 12.37
C THR A 65 17.64 14.81 13.57
N HIS A 66 16.40 14.31 13.66
CA HIS A 66 15.47 14.67 14.72
C HIS A 66 14.90 13.42 15.40
N ALA A 67 14.65 13.49 16.70
CA ALA A 67 13.91 12.45 17.40
C ALA A 67 12.50 12.37 16.81
N THR A 68 12.12 11.19 16.30
CA THR A 68 10.81 10.94 15.68
C THR A 68 9.88 10.14 16.60
N LEU A 69 10.37 9.70 17.76
CA LEU A 69 9.62 8.84 18.68
C LEU A 69 8.31 9.48 19.19
N TRP A 70 8.31 10.79 19.41
CA TRP A 70 7.12 11.54 19.84
C TRP A 70 6.02 11.55 18.77
N ARG A 71 6.35 11.31 17.49
CA ARG A 71 5.37 11.27 16.38
C ARG A 71 4.63 9.94 16.29
N VAL A 72 5.08 8.92 17.02
CA VAL A 72 4.59 7.54 16.84
C VAL A 72 3.10 7.41 17.11
N ILE A 73 2.61 8.00 18.20
CA ILE A 73 1.19 7.94 18.56
C ILE A 73 0.34 8.74 17.56
N PRO A 74 0.60 10.04 17.32
CA PRO A 74 -0.19 10.83 16.36
C PRO A 74 -0.26 10.21 14.96
N ALA A 75 0.87 9.70 14.46
CA ALA A 75 0.92 9.19 13.09
C ALA A 75 0.21 7.82 12.96
N LEU A 76 0.17 7.01 14.02
CA LEU A 76 -0.67 5.81 14.03
C LEU A 76 -2.16 6.13 14.10
N GLU A 77 -2.56 7.13 14.87
CA GLU A 77 -3.96 7.58 14.93
C GLU A 77 -4.43 8.15 13.59
N GLU A 78 -3.56 8.90 12.90
CA GLU A 78 -3.84 9.41 11.56
C GLU A 78 -3.99 8.26 10.55
N LEU A 79 -3.09 7.28 10.57
CA LEU A 79 -3.21 6.09 9.71
C LEU A 79 -4.48 5.30 10.00
N GLN A 80 -4.80 5.08 11.28
CA GLN A 80 -6.01 4.37 11.69
C GLN A 80 -7.26 5.10 11.18
N THR A 81 -7.33 6.41 11.38
CA THR A 81 -8.45 7.24 10.92
C THR A 81 -8.63 7.18 9.41
N ALA A 82 -7.53 7.30 8.66
CA ALA A 82 -7.54 7.19 7.20
C ALA A 82 -8.06 5.82 6.75
N TRP A 83 -7.61 4.74 7.36
CA TRP A 83 -8.01 3.38 6.99
C TRP A 83 -9.44 3.02 7.41
N GLU A 84 -9.94 3.57 8.52
CA GLU A 84 -11.35 3.47 8.90
C GLU A 84 -12.25 4.22 7.92
N ALA A 85 -11.85 5.42 7.49
CA ALA A 85 -12.54 6.17 6.45
C ALA A 85 -12.55 5.40 5.11
N LYS A 86 -11.42 4.79 4.71
CA LYS A 86 -11.36 3.95 3.51
C LYS A 86 -12.25 2.72 3.64
N LYS A 87 -12.22 2.02 4.78
CA LYS A 87 -13.09 0.85 5.02
C LYS A 87 -14.58 1.17 5.04
N SER A 88 -14.98 2.41 5.31
CA SER A 88 -16.39 2.81 5.25
C SER A 88 -16.87 3.22 3.85
N ALA A 89 -15.94 3.49 2.91
CA ALA A 89 -16.27 3.88 1.56
C ALA A 89 -16.47 2.66 0.64
N GLU A 90 -17.58 2.64 -0.12
CA GLU A 90 -17.92 1.53 -1.03
C GLU A 90 -16.82 1.27 -2.07
N GLN A 91 -16.05 2.31 -2.46
CA GLN A 91 -14.94 2.19 -3.40
C GLN A 91 -13.88 1.18 -2.94
N TYR A 92 -13.69 1.01 -1.62
CA TYR A 92 -12.67 0.12 -1.08
C TYR A 92 -13.20 -1.25 -0.65
N LYS A 93 -14.43 -1.62 -1.05
CA LYS A 93 -15.08 -2.87 -0.63
C LYS A 93 -14.25 -4.13 -0.88
N LEU A 94 -13.55 -4.17 -2.01
CA LEU A 94 -12.65 -5.27 -2.35
C LEU A 94 -11.50 -5.44 -1.35
N TYR A 95 -11.10 -4.35 -0.68
CA TYR A 95 -9.97 -4.30 0.24
C TYR A 95 -10.38 -4.33 1.71
N HIS A 96 -11.68 -4.47 2.02
CA HIS A 96 -12.16 -4.45 3.41
C HIS A 96 -11.47 -5.46 4.32
N ASP A 97 -11.20 -6.66 3.81
CA ASP A 97 -10.51 -7.70 4.56
C ASP A 97 -9.05 -7.31 4.87
N ALA A 98 -8.34 -6.81 3.87
CA ALA A 98 -6.98 -6.30 4.02
C ALA A 98 -6.90 -5.11 4.99
N LEU A 99 -7.82 -4.14 4.85
CA LEU A 99 -7.95 -2.99 5.75
C LEU A 99 -8.29 -3.44 7.17
N HIS A 100 -9.16 -4.44 7.33
CA HIS A 100 -9.52 -4.97 8.65
C HIS A 100 -8.31 -5.58 9.36
N HIS A 101 -7.56 -6.44 8.67
CA HIS A 101 -6.33 -7.02 9.22
C HIS A 101 -5.25 -5.97 9.48
N GLY A 102 -5.16 -4.96 8.62
CA GLY A 102 -4.31 -3.79 8.80
C GLY A 102 -4.63 -3.03 10.10
N LEU A 103 -5.90 -2.69 10.31
CA LEU A 103 -6.40 -2.01 11.51
C LEU A 103 -6.18 -2.85 12.79
N GLN A 104 -6.41 -4.17 12.73
CA GLN A 104 -6.10 -5.07 13.85
C GLN A 104 -4.61 -5.04 14.20
N LYS A 105 -3.74 -4.98 13.19
CA LYS A 105 -2.29 -4.90 13.40
C LYS A 105 -1.90 -3.57 14.04
N ILE A 106 -2.47 -2.44 13.59
CA ILE A 106 -2.27 -1.12 14.20
C ILE A 106 -2.70 -1.14 15.67
N SER A 107 -3.91 -1.62 15.96
CA SER A 107 -4.44 -1.72 17.33
C SER A 107 -3.55 -2.55 18.25
N LYS A 108 -2.99 -3.67 17.75
CA LYS A 108 -2.03 -4.49 18.50
C LYS A 108 -0.73 -3.74 18.83
N TYR A 109 -0.25 -2.87 17.95
CA TYR A 109 0.95 -2.07 18.23
C TYR A 109 0.65 -0.92 19.18
N TYR A 110 -0.50 -0.28 19.02
CA TYR A 110 -0.96 0.78 19.89
C TYR A 110 -1.06 0.33 21.34
N SER A 111 -1.71 -0.81 21.62
CA SER A 111 -1.83 -1.36 22.99
C SER A 111 -0.48 -1.73 23.64
N ARG A 112 0.55 -2.02 22.83
CA ARG A 112 1.91 -2.28 23.32
C ARG A 112 2.67 -1.00 23.65
N PHE A 113 2.22 0.15 23.16
CA PHE A 113 2.82 1.44 23.51
C PHE A 113 2.35 1.95 24.86
N ASP A 114 1.12 1.64 25.25
CA ASP A 114 0.59 1.92 26.59
C ASP A 114 1.46 1.26 27.69
N GLU A 115 2.05 0.10 27.39
CA GLU A 115 2.95 -0.62 28.31
C GLU A 115 4.34 0.02 28.43
N LYS A 116 4.66 1.03 27.61
CA LYS A 116 6.01 1.60 27.48
C LYS A 116 6.02 3.10 27.77
N PRO A 117 6.50 3.54 28.95
CA PRO A 117 6.48 4.96 29.33
C PRO A 117 7.36 5.85 28.45
N VAL A 118 8.28 5.28 27.67
CA VAL A 118 9.18 6.00 26.77
C VAL A 118 8.44 6.88 25.75
N TYR A 119 7.27 6.47 25.27
CA TYR A 119 6.48 7.24 24.31
C TYR A 119 5.82 8.46 24.98
N ILE A 120 5.34 8.30 26.22
CA ILE A 120 4.78 9.39 27.03
C ILE A 120 5.86 10.40 27.41
N LEU A 121 7.05 9.93 27.80
CA LEU A 121 8.19 10.79 28.11
C LEU A 121 8.64 11.59 26.88
N ALA A 122 8.72 10.96 25.71
CA ALA A 122 9.08 11.63 24.46
C ALA A 122 8.09 12.75 24.12
N LEU A 123 6.79 12.50 24.26
CA LEU A 123 5.73 13.50 24.06
C LEU A 123 5.87 14.69 25.02
N GLY A 124 6.12 14.42 26.31
CA GLY A 124 6.30 15.47 27.32
C GLY A 124 7.53 16.34 27.11
N THR A 125 8.63 15.78 26.59
CA THR A 125 9.85 16.55 26.31
C THR A 125 9.72 17.47 25.09
N SER A 126 8.93 17.09 24.08
CA SER A 126 8.62 17.96 22.95
C SER A 126 7.74 19.14 23.33
N SER A 127 6.82 18.99 24.29
CA SER A 127 5.91 20.08 24.72
C SER A 127 6.55 21.10 25.68
N VAL A 128 7.70 20.77 26.29
CA VAL A 128 8.43 21.67 27.22
C VAL A 128 9.50 22.50 26.49
N SER A 129 9.72 22.22 25.20
CA SER A 129 10.75 22.89 24.39
C SER A 129 10.19 23.97 23.44
N GLU A 130 8.91 24.32 23.55
CA GLU A 130 8.29 25.52 22.95
C GLU A 130 8.11 26.62 24.00
#